data_AF-A0A2E7RJB1-F1
#
_entry.id   AF-A0A2E7RJB1-F1
#
_cell.length_a   1.000
_cell.length_b   1.000
_cell.length_c   1.000
_cell.angle_alpha   90.00
_cell.angle_beta   90.00
_cell.angle_gamma   90.00
#
_symmetry.space_group_name_H-M   'P 1'
#
loop_
_entity.id
_entity.type
_entity.pdbx_description
1 polymer ?
#
loop_
_entity_poly.entity_id
_entity_poly.type
_entity_poly.pdbx_seq_one_letter_code
_entity_poly.pdbx_strand_id
1 'polypeptide(L)'
;MMLKIVKIASVLIVFMGMVSSQNDFKQTPGIKVISYNIWNGFDWGKDVERKTNFIDWVNVQKPDVFALPLEDVFHYSETSVE
;
A
#
# COMPACT_ATOMS: atom_id res chain seq x y z
N MET A 1 -26.74 -37.17 37.10
CA MET A 1 -25.69 -37.18 36.06
C MET A 1 -26.03 -36.21 34.92
N MET A 2 -27.22 -36.31 34.31
CA MET A 2 -27.72 -35.37 33.28
C MET A 2 -27.62 -33.89 33.66
N LEU A 3 -28.03 -33.51 34.88
CA LEU A 3 -28.05 -32.09 35.29
C LEU A 3 -26.66 -31.44 35.36
N LYS A 4 -25.60 -32.24 35.60
CA LYS A 4 -24.20 -31.76 35.60
C LYS A 4 -23.71 -31.51 34.17
N ILE A 5 -24.09 -32.39 33.24
CA ILE A 5 -23.72 -32.29 31.82
C ILE A 5 -24.37 -31.06 31.17
N VAL A 6 -25.65 -30.79 31.48
CA VAL A 6 -26.37 -29.60 30.97
C VAL A 6 -25.74 -28.29 31.49
N LYS A 7 -25.28 -28.27 32.75
CA LYS A 7 -24.58 -27.12 33.34
C LYS A 7 -23.20 -26.89 32.71
N ILE A 8 -22.45 -27.96 32.43
CA ILE A 8 -21.14 -27.86 31.77
C ILE A 8 -21.31 -27.39 30.31
N ALA A 9 -22.30 -27.93 29.59
CA ALA A 9 -22.60 -27.52 28.23
C ALA A 9 -23.00 -26.04 28.14
N SER A 10 -23.81 -25.54 29.08
CA SER A 10 -24.22 -24.13 29.11
C SER A 10 -23.05 -23.18 29.40
N VAL A 11 -22.12 -23.55 30.29
CA VAL A 11 -20.91 -22.75 30.54
C VAL A 11 -20.01 -22.69 29.29
N LEU A 12 -19.85 -23.80 28.57
CA LEU A 12 -19.05 -23.84 27.35
C LEU A 12 -19.64 -22.99 26.22
N ILE A 13 -20.97 -22.96 26.08
CA ILE A 13 -21.66 -22.13 25.09
C ILE A 13 -21.45 -20.63 25.36
N VAL A 14 -21.53 -20.21 26.63
CA VAL A 14 -21.29 -18.82 27.02
C VAL A 14 -19.83 -18.42 26.79
N PHE A 15 -18.88 -19.32 27.08
CA PHE A 15 -17.46 -19.08 26.85
C PHE A 15 -17.11 -18.97 25.36
N MET A 16 -17.75 -19.79 24.51
CA MET A 16 -17.57 -19.74 23.05
C MET A 16 -18.10 -18.43 22.45
N GLY A 17 -19.20 -17.88 23.00
CA GLY A 17 -19.80 -16.63 22.53
C GLY A 17 -18.97 -15.36 22.82
N MET A 18 -18.06 -15.40 23.80
CA MET A 18 -17.20 -14.25 24.13
C MET A 18 -15.96 -14.11 23.22
N VAL A 19 -15.62 -15.14 22.43
CA VAL A 19 -14.42 -15.13 21.56
C VAL A 19 -14.68 -14.44 20.22
N SER A 20 -15.92 -14.07 19.90
CA SER A 20 -16.30 -13.45 18.63
C SER A 20 -16.32 -11.92 18.69
N SER A 21 -15.24 -11.29 19.17
CA SER A 21 -14.99 -9.86 18.89
C SER A 21 -13.94 -9.75 17.79
N GLN A 22 -14.35 -10.02 16.55
CA GLN A 22 -13.54 -9.67 15.40
C GLN A 22 -13.65 -8.16 15.22
N ASN A 23 -12.57 -7.45 15.55
CA ASN A 23 -12.42 -6.06 15.16
C ASN A 23 -12.26 -6.05 13.63
N ASP A 24 -13.38 -5.99 12.91
CA ASP A 24 -13.41 -5.64 11.50
C ASP A 24 -13.07 -4.13 11.40
N PHE A 25 -11.81 -3.80 11.68
CA PHE A 25 -11.27 -2.51 11.30
C PHE A 25 -11.29 -2.49 9.79
N LYS A 26 -12.35 -1.90 9.22
CA LYS A 26 -12.46 -1.59 7.80
C LYS A 26 -11.21 -0.78 7.45
N GLN A 27 -10.20 -1.45 6.92
CA GLN A 27 -9.04 -0.78 6.35
C GLN A 27 -9.58 0.04 5.18
N THR A 28 -9.74 1.34 5.38
CA THR A 28 -9.90 2.27 4.27
C THR A 28 -8.69 2.08 3.36
N PRO A 29 -8.86 2.10 2.02
CA PRO A 29 -7.72 2.04 1.12
C PRO A 29 -6.68 3.08 1.56
N GLY A 30 -5.49 2.63 1.96
CA GLY A 30 -4.43 3.53 2.40
C GLY A 30 -3.85 4.28 1.21
N ILE A 31 -3.42 5.52 1.43
CA ILE A 31 -2.70 6.31 0.41
C ILE A 31 -1.25 5.81 0.36
N LYS A 32 -0.78 5.39 -0.81
CA LYS A 32 0.61 4.98 -1.08
C LYS A 32 1.44 6.17 -1.54
N VAL A 33 2.33 6.63 -0.67
CA VAL A 33 3.27 7.72 -0.96
C VAL A 33 4.68 7.16 -1.13
N ILE A 34 5.37 7.54 -2.21
CA ILE A 34 6.77 7.17 -2.46
C ILE A 34 7.61 8.43 -2.67
N SER A 35 8.78 8.46 -2.05
CA SER A 35 9.84 9.42 -2.37
C SER A 35 11.05 8.65 -2.86
N TYR A 36 11.65 9.07 -3.97
CA TYR A 36 12.77 8.37 -4.59
C TYR A 36 13.74 9.37 -5.22
N ASN A 37 15.03 9.25 -4.89
CA ASN A 37 16.11 10.04 -5.49
C ASN A 37 16.51 9.39 -6.83
N ILE A 38 16.48 10.16 -7.92
CA ILE A 38 16.88 9.70 -9.26
C ILE A 38 18.29 10.19 -9.66
N TRP A 39 19.01 10.77 -8.70
CA TRP A 39 20.37 11.28 -8.81
C TRP A 39 20.43 12.38 -9.87
N ASN A 40 21.44 12.44 -10.75
CA ASN A 40 21.56 13.52 -11.75
C ASN A 40 20.53 13.48 -12.91
N GLY A 41 19.29 13.07 -12.65
CA GLY A 41 18.25 12.88 -13.65
C GLY A 41 18.69 11.88 -14.72
N PHE A 42 18.15 12.01 -15.93
CA PHE A 42 18.41 11.09 -17.06
C PHE A 42 19.40 11.65 -18.09
N ASP A 43 20.47 12.30 -17.63
CA ASP A 43 21.50 12.93 -18.49
C ASP A 43 20.87 13.79 -19.62
N TRP A 44 19.97 14.69 -19.23
CA TRP A 44 19.27 15.60 -20.15
C TRP A 44 18.50 14.87 -21.27
N GLY A 45 17.99 13.68 -20.96
CA GLY A 45 17.22 12.85 -21.89
C GLY A 45 18.07 11.91 -22.76
N LYS A 46 19.39 11.92 -22.60
CA LYS A 46 20.30 10.98 -23.30
C LYS A 46 20.21 9.57 -22.72
N ASP A 47 19.91 9.45 -21.43
CA ASP A 47 19.79 8.18 -20.74
C ASP A 47 18.35 7.64 -20.84
N VAL A 48 17.99 7.27 -22.07
CA VAL A 48 16.63 6.80 -22.43
C VAL A 48 16.31 5.46 -21.75
N GLU A 49 17.31 4.58 -21.61
CA GLU A 49 17.13 3.27 -20.99
C GLU A 49 16.79 3.41 -19.50
N ARG A 50 17.57 4.18 -18.74
CA ARG A 50 17.28 4.40 -17.31
C ARG A 50 15.95 5.11 -17.12
N LYS A 51 15.60 6.06 -17.99
CA LYS A 51 14.28 6.73 -17.96
C LYS A 51 13.14 5.73 -18.17
N THR A 52 13.26 4.84 -19.15
CA THR A 52 12.25 3.83 -19.46
C THR A 52 12.08 2.86 -18.31
N ASN A 53 13.19 2.31 -17.80
CA ASN A 53 13.19 1.39 -16.66
C ASN A 53 12.63 2.04 -15.39
N PHE A 54 12.92 3.34 -15.17
CA PHE A 54 12.37 4.09 -14.06
C PHE A 54 10.84 4.25 -14.17
N ILE A 55 10.34 4.66 -15.34
CA ILE A 55 8.89 4.80 -15.59
C ILE A 55 8.17 3.46 -15.39
N ASP A 56 8.72 2.37 -15.95
CA ASP A 56 8.16 1.03 -15.80
C ASP A 56 8.09 0.62 -14.31
N TRP A 57 9.16 0.89 -13.56
CA TRP A 57 9.18 0.63 -12.12
C TRP A 57 8.13 1.45 -11.37
N VAL A 58 7.98 2.75 -11.63
CA VAL A 58 6.95 3.60 -10.98
C VAL A 58 5.54 3.09 -11.31
N ASN A 59 5.29 2.68 -12.56
CA ASN A 59 4.00 2.14 -12.99
C ASN A 59 3.66 0.82 -12.29
N VAL A 60 4.64 -0.03 -12.02
CA VAL A 60 4.45 -1.24 -11.20
C VAL A 60 4.12 -0.88 -9.75
N GLN A 61 4.71 0.20 -9.22
CA GLN A 61 4.45 0.61 -7.84
C GLN A 61 3.02 1.16 -7.63
N LYS A 62 2.41 1.79 -8.63
CA LYS A 62 1.08 2.43 -8.50
C LYS A 62 0.95 3.32 -7.25
N PRO A 63 1.85 4.29 -7.04
CA PRO A 63 1.74 5.25 -5.94
C PRO A 63 0.57 6.22 -6.19
N ASP A 64 -0.10 6.65 -5.14
CA ASP A 64 -1.07 7.76 -5.20
C ASP A 64 -0.34 9.12 -5.26
N VAL A 65 0.82 9.21 -4.63
CA VAL A 65 1.70 10.38 -4.66
C VAL A 65 3.15 9.93 -4.81
N PHE A 66 3.85 10.49 -5.79
CA PHE A 66 5.26 10.23 -6.02
C PHE A 66 6.05 11.54 -5.97
N ALA A 67 7.06 11.60 -5.11
CA ALA A 67 7.92 12.76 -4.94
C ALA A 67 9.34 12.47 -5.43
N LEU A 68 9.87 13.39 -6.23
CA LEU A 68 11.27 13.43 -6.63
C LEU A 68 11.96 14.58 -5.88
N PRO A 69 13.09 14.34 -5.20
CA PRO A 69 13.89 15.41 -4.59
C PRO A 69 14.32 16.47 -5.62
N LEU A 70 14.29 17.74 -5.21
CA LEU A 70 14.52 18.93 -6.04
C LEU A 70 15.89 19.01 -6.74
N GLU A 71 16.87 18.23 -6.32
CA GLU A 71 18.19 18.18 -6.96
C GLU A 71 18.15 17.51 -8.35
N ASP A 72 17.07 16.75 -8.62
CA ASP A 72 17.01 15.80 -9.74
C ASP A 72 15.92 16.15 -10.79
N VAL A 73 15.06 17.14 -10.50
CA VAL A 73 13.91 17.54 -11.34
C VAL A 73 14.34 18.58 -12.38
N PHE A 74 15.22 18.21 -13.29
CA PHE A 74 15.42 18.96 -14.52
C PHE A 74 14.72 18.19 -15.66
N HIS A 75 13.53 18.67 -16.04
CA HIS A 75 12.74 18.29 -17.22
C HIS A 75 11.82 17.05 -17.12
N TYR A 76 10.88 17.02 -16.17
CA TYR A 76 9.63 16.28 -16.36
C TYR A 76 8.55 17.26 -16.84
N SER A 77 8.46 17.46 -18.16
CA SER A 77 7.28 18.07 -18.79
C SER A 77 6.60 17.00 -19.63
N GLU A 78 5.42 16.56 -19.20
CA GLU A 78 4.51 15.81 -20.04
C GLU A 78 3.94 16.76 -21.10
N THR A 79 4.34 16.57 -22.35
CA THR A 79 3.58 17.11 -23.49
C THR A 79 2.31 16.28 -23.61
N SER A 80 1.23 16.77 -22.99
CA SER A 80 -0.12 16.44 -23.41
C SER A 80 -0.32 17.02 -24.82
N VAL A 81 -0.38 16.14 -25.81
CA VAL A 81 -0.78 16.48 -27.17
C VAL A 81 -2.29 16.70 -27.17
N GLU A 82 -2.71 17.96 -27.20
CA GLU A 82 -3.99 18.39 -27.80
C GLU A 82 -3.78 18.74 -29.26
#